data_AF-A0A7S3IA90-F1
#
_entry.id   AF-A0A7S3IA90-F1
#
_cell.length_a   1.000
_cell.length_b   1.000
_cell.length_c   1.000
_cell.angle_alpha   90.00
_cell.angle_beta   90.00
_cell.angle_gamma   90.00
#
_symmetry.space_group_name_H-M   'P 1'
#
loop_
_entity.id
_entity.type
_entity.pdbx_description
1 polymer ?
#
loop_
_entity_poly.entity_id
_entity_poly.type
_entity_poly.pdbx_seq_one_letter_code
_entity_poly.pdbx_strand_id
1 'polypeptide(L)'
;SGLSSRKLSSTAVQYGRVLAKGIDSSDTVTPTRVNFAHPFTDPIVIPMVATHYYPNYVTYSLTSIDSSGFEVILESNSEGPLLKDHGYEQVSYFAIDADQTLPADMQAGKITLTGGSWNNVVFSPSFSEEPVVLASVQTRNNDEIVVVRIKELDANGFKIAIQNLAPGDPVNQVVGWVAITKGPYDFGSQVEFGKTGKHI
;
A
#
# COMPACT_ATOMS: atom_id res chain seq x y z
N SER A 1 14.05 17.03 -17.57
CA SER A 1 14.63 17.36 -16.26
C SER A 1 14.24 16.25 -15.29
N GLY A 2 15.21 15.48 -14.80
CA GLY A 2 14.96 14.23 -14.07
C GLY A 2 14.18 14.45 -12.78
N LEU A 3 13.04 13.78 -12.65
CA LEU A 3 12.29 13.68 -11.40
C LEU A 3 13.11 12.82 -10.43
N SER A 4 13.98 13.47 -9.64
CA SER A 4 14.69 12.84 -8.53
C SER A 4 13.66 12.27 -7.55
N SER A 5 13.68 10.96 -7.31
CA SER A 5 12.93 10.34 -6.22
C SER A 5 13.38 10.99 -4.91
N ARG A 6 12.53 11.80 -4.26
CA ARG A 6 12.79 12.23 -2.87
C ARG A 6 12.51 11.03 -1.97
N LYS A 7 13.56 10.58 -1.28
CA LYS A 7 13.50 9.54 -0.24
C LYS A 7 13.83 10.21 1.09
N LEU A 8 12.99 9.97 2.07
CA LEU A 8 13.19 10.43 3.45
C LEU A 8 13.04 9.19 4.33
N SER A 9 14.04 8.93 5.17
CA SER A 9 14.14 7.66 5.89
C SER A 9 14.66 7.84 7.31
N SER A 10 14.06 7.10 8.24
CA SER A 10 14.70 6.62 9.46
C SER A 10 15.11 5.15 9.27
N THR A 11 15.60 4.48 10.32
CA THR A 11 15.84 3.03 10.28
C THR A 11 14.55 2.20 10.18
N ALA A 12 13.40 2.75 10.62
CA ALA A 12 12.14 2.01 10.72
C ALA A 12 11.08 2.47 9.69
N VAL A 13 11.27 3.63 9.05
CA VAL A 13 10.29 4.22 8.13
C VAL A 13 10.98 4.81 6.92
N GLN A 14 10.44 4.58 5.74
CA GLN A 14 10.84 5.25 4.50
C GLN A 14 9.61 5.63 3.69
N TYR A 15 9.59 6.85 3.17
CA TYR A 15 8.56 7.27 2.23
C TYR A 15 9.15 8.11 1.10
N GLY A 16 8.42 8.15 -0.01
CA GLY A 16 8.88 8.87 -1.18
C GLY A 16 7.94 8.74 -2.36
N ARG A 17 8.44 9.16 -3.51
CA ARG A 17 7.76 9.03 -4.81
C ARG A 17 8.66 8.33 -5.81
N VAL A 18 8.06 7.51 -6.65
CA VAL A 18 8.70 6.88 -7.80
C VAL A 18 7.85 7.12 -9.03
N LEU A 19 8.49 7.33 -10.18
CA LEU A 19 7.84 7.32 -11.47
C LEU A 19 7.76 5.85 -11.92
N ALA A 20 6.58 5.25 -11.86
CA ALA A 20 6.35 3.86 -12.26
C ALA A 20 5.83 3.80 -13.69
N LYS A 21 6.32 2.82 -14.46
CA LYS A 21 5.85 2.55 -15.83
C LYS A 21 4.64 1.62 -15.77
N GLY A 22 3.60 1.92 -16.53
CA GLY A 22 2.46 1.02 -16.71
C GLY A 22 2.69 -0.07 -17.75
N ILE A 23 1.60 -0.73 -18.13
CA ILE A 23 1.53 -1.71 -19.22
C ILE A 23 1.86 -0.98 -20.52
N ASP A 24 2.73 -1.53 -21.37
CA ASP A 24 2.98 -0.96 -22.69
C ASP A 24 2.10 -1.59 -23.78
N SER A 25 2.13 -1.02 -24.99
CA SER A 25 1.31 -1.47 -26.13
C SER A 25 1.44 -2.95 -26.52
N SER A 26 2.42 -3.67 -25.96
CA SER A 26 2.61 -5.12 -26.16
C SER A 26 2.00 -5.99 -25.05
N ASP A 27 1.22 -5.40 -24.14
CA ASP A 27 0.75 -6.02 -22.89
C ASP A 27 1.88 -6.42 -21.94
N THR A 28 3.09 -5.86 -22.11
CA THR A 28 4.21 -6.16 -21.23
C THR A 28 4.10 -5.33 -19.96
N VAL A 29 3.85 -6.02 -18.84
CA VAL A 29 3.90 -5.45 -17.50
C VAL A 29 5.37 -5.22 -17.10
N THR A 30 5.73 -3.97 -16.77
CA THR A 30 7.09 -3.63 -16.32
C THR A 30 7.09 -3.25 -14.83
N PRO A 31 7.50 -4.15 -13.92
CA PRO A 31 7.65 -3.80 -12.51
C PRO A 31 8.68 -2.68 -12.32
N THR A 32 8.36 -1.72 -11.46
CA THR A 32 9.28 -0.65 -11.07
C THR A 32 9.84 -0.95 -9.69
N ARG A 33 11.14 -1.25 -9.62
CA ARG A 33 11.86 -1.51 -8.37
C ARG A 33 12.09 -0.22 -7.58
N VAL A 34 11.73 -0.25 -6.30
CA VAL A 34 12.05 0.80 -5.32
C VAL A 34 12.95 0.20 -4.24
N ASN A 35 14.19 0.67 -4.17
CA ASN A 35 15.14 0.24 -3.15
C ASN A 35 14.98 1.06 -1.86
N PHE A 36 14.97 0.38 -0.72
CA PHE A 36 15.13 0.99 0.60
C PHE A 36 16.54 1.56 0.78
N ALA A 37 16.65 2.64 1.54
CA ALA A 37 17.92 3.27 1.88
C ALA A 37 18.70 2.44 2.90
N HIS A 38 17.96 1.73 3.76
CA HIS A 38 18.46 0.76 4.73
C HIS A 38 17.64 -0.52 4.63
N PRO A 39 18.22 -1.69 4.92
CA PRO A 39 17.46 -2.92 4.87
C PRO A 39 16.38 -2.94 5.96
N PHE A 40 15.19 -3.41 5.61
CA PHE A 40 14.10 -3.71 6.55
C PHE A 40 14.07 -5.20 6.87
N THR A 41 13.75 -5.57 8.11
CA THR A 41 13.61 -6.96 8.53
C THR A 41 12.23 -7.49 8.14
N ASP A 42 11.15 -6.77 8.49
CA ASP A 42 9.78 -7.11 8.12
C ASP A 42 9.07 -5.94 7.41
N PRO A 43 9.36 -5.72 6.11
CA PRO A 43 8.81 -4.58 5.36
C PRO A 43 7.30 -4.68 5.17
N ILE A 44 6.57 -3.61 5.51
CA ILE A 44 5.19 -3.35 5.08
C ILE A 44 5.20 -2.11 4.18
N VAL A 45 4.62 -2.20 2.99
CA VAL A 45 4.57 -1.11 2.01
C VAL A 45 3.14 -0.71 1.72
N ILE A 46 2.84 0.59 1.85
CA ILE A 46 1.57 1.22 1.49
C ILE A 46 1.81 2.16 0.31
N PRO A 47 1.52 1.74 -0.92
CA PRO A 47 1.60 2.59 -2.10
C PRO A 47 0.28 3.34 -2.32
N MET A 48 0.37 4.49 -2.97
CA MET A 48 -0.75 5.28 -3.43
C MET A 48 -0.41 5.86 -4.80
N VAL A 49 -1.25 5.55 -5.79
CA VAL A 49 -1.19 6.21 -7.10
C VAL A 49 -1.55 7.68 -6.88
N ALA A 50 -0.58 8.57 -7.11
CA ALA A 50 -0.68 9.97 -6.69
C ALA A 50 -1.05 10.92 -7.85
N THR A 51 -1.09 10.43 -9.08
CA THR A 51 -1.32 11.25 -10.29
C THR A 51 -2.16 10.49 -11.29
N HIS A 52 -3.00 11.20 -12.03
CA HIS A 52 -3.72 10.70 -13.19
C HIS A 52 -3.22 11.47 -14.43
N TYR A 53 -2.08 11.03 -14.98
CA TYR A 53 -1.45 11.72 -16.13
C TYR A 53 -1.97 11.20 -17.48
N TYR A 54 -2.52 10.00 -17.51
CA TYR A 54 -3.08 9.36 -18.69
C TYR A 54 -4.58 9.14 -18.53
N PRO A 55 -5.36 9.08 -19.61
CA PRO A 55 -6.82 9.03 -19.55
C PRO A 55 -7.40 7.74 -18.96
N ASN A 56 -6.56 6.75 -18.65
CA ASN A 56 -6.96 5.43 -18.22
C ASN A 56 -6.74 5.31 -16.70
N TYR A 57 -7.63 4.62 -16.01
CA TYR A 57 -7.47 4.35 -14.58
C TYR A 57 -6.53 3.17 -14.39
N VAL A 58 -5.53 3.34 -13.54
CA VAL A 58 -4.73 2.21 -13.04
C VAL A 58 -4.90 2.04 -11.55
N THR A 59 -4.69 0.80 -11.14
CA THR A 59 -4.42 0.41 -9.77
C THR A 59 -2.95 -0.01 -9.67
N TYR A 60 -2.52 -0.33 -8.46
CA TYR A 60 -1.20 -0.91 -8.22
C TYR A 60 -1.31 -2.38 -7.80
N SER A 61 -0.24 -3.12 -8.03
CA SER A 61 0.09 -4.35 -7.31
C SER A 61 1.52 -4.27 -6.79
N LEU A 62 1.76 -4.88 -5.63
CA LEU A 62 3.09 -5.04 -5.07
C LEU A 62 3.59 -6.46 -5.33
N THR A 63 4.87 -6.57 -5.64
CA THR A 63 5.58 -7.85 -5.71
C THR A 63 7.00 -7.69 -5.18
N SER A 64 7.70 -8.80 -4.98
CA SER A 64 9.12 -8.82 -4.63
C SER A 64 9.47 -7.91 -3.44
N ILE A 65 8.60 -7.88 -2.41
CA ILE A 65 8.89 -7.16 -1.17
C ILE A 65 9.91 -7.99 -0.39
N ASP A 66 11.13 -7.47 -0.30
CA ASP A 66 12.26 -8.08 0.39
C ASP A 66 12.96 -7.05 1.27
N SER A 67 14.00 -7.48 1.99
CA SER A 67 14.70 -6.59 2.92
C SER A 67 15.32 -5.37 2.26
N SER A 68 15.58 -5.39 0.96
CA SER A 68 16.21 -4.29 0.23
C SER A 68 15.24 -3.40 -0.54
N GLY A 69 13.97 -3.79 -0.68
CA GLY A 69 13.01 -2.99 -1.43
C GLY A 69 11.73 -3.73 -1.78
N PHE A 70 11.02 -3.16 -2.76
CA PHE A 70 9.80 -3.73 -3.31
C PHE A 70 9.68 -3.37 -4.79
N GLU A 71 8.82 -4.09 -5.51
CA GLU A 71 8.42 -3.73 -6.86
C GLU A 71 6.96 -3.30 -6.87
N VAL A 72 6.68 -2.20 -7.58
CA VAL A 72 5.31 -1.76 -7.88
C VAL A 72 5.01 -1.98 -9.34
N ILE A 73 3.83 -2.53 -9.60
CA ILE A 73 3.25 -2.72 -10.93
C ILE A 73 2.04 -1.78 -11.03
N LEU A 74 1.92 -1.04 -12.13
CA LEU A 74 0.69 -0.32 -12.46
C LEU A 74 -0.15 -1.15 -13.43
N GLU A 75 -1.38 -1.47 -13.03
CA GLU A 75 -2.29 -2.33 -13.79
C GLU A 75 -3.54 -1.56 -14.16
N SER A 76 -3.94 -1.65 -15.43
CA SER A 76 -5.22 -1.12 -15.89
C SER A 76 -6.35 -2.08 -15.51
N ASN A 77 -7.46 -1.54 -15.00
CA ASN A 77 -8.63 -2.33 -14.62
C ASN A 77 -9.63 -2.56 -15.79
N SER A 78 -9.21 -2.33 -17.03
CA SER A 78 -10.12 -2.22 -18.17
C SER A 78 -9.73 -3.14 -19.33
N GLU A 79 -10.72 -3.91 -19.82
CA GLU A 79 -10.57 -4.73 -21.01
C GLU A 79 -10.69 -3.88 -22.28
N GLY A 80 -9.67 -3.93 -23.15
CA GLY A 80 -9.75 -3.36 -24.50
C GLY A 80 -8.39 -2.98 -25.10
N PRO A 81 -8.26 -2.97 -26.44
CA PRO A 81 -6.99 -2.71 -27.13
C PRO A 81 -6.47 -1.26 -27.03
N LEU A 82 -7.31 -0.29 -26.65
CA LEU A 82 -6.95 1.13 -26.55
C LEU A 82 -6.39 1.54 -25.19
N LEU A 83 -6.35 0.62 -24.22
CA LEU A 83 -5.99 0.89 -22.81
C LEU A 83 -4.73 0.14 -22.37
N LYS A 84 -4.04 -0.48 -23.34
CA LYS A 84 -2.85 -1.32 -23.18
C LYS A 84 -1.56 -0.52 -23.03
N ASP A 85 -1.54 0.71 -23.52
CA ASP A 85 -0.42 1.64 -23.33
C ASP A 85 -0.78 2.62 -22.21
N HIS A 86 -0.36 2.30 -21.00
CA HIS A 86 -0.37 3.21 -19.87
C HIS A 86 1.04 3.74 -19.65
N GLY A 87 1.21 5.04 -19.88
CA GLY A 87 2.48 5.70 -19.64
C GLY A 87 2.82 5.78 -18.15
N TYR A 88 3.72 6.69 -17.81
CA TYR A 88 4.23 6.80 -16.46
C TYR A 88 3.24 7.46 -15.50
N GLU A 89 3.19 6.97 -14.25
CA GLU A 89 2.54 7.67 -13.15
C GLU A 89 3.46 7.82 -11.94
N GLN A 90 3.21 8.84 -11.13
CA GLN A 90 3.86 8.96 -9.84
C GLN A 90 3.12 8.10 -8.81
N VAL A 91 3.83 7.14 -8.25
CA VAL A 91 3.41 6.38 -7.07
C VAL A 91 4.09 6.96 -5.85
N SER A 92 3.30 7.45 -4.89
CA SER A 92 3.80 7.73 -3.55
C SER A 92 3.79 6.44 -2.75
N TYR A 93 4.75 6.24 -1.85
CA TYR A 93 4.75 5.09 -0.95
C TYR A 93 5.14 5.49 0.46
N PHE A 94 4.63 4.73 1.42
CA PHE A 94 5.03 4.73 2.81
C PHE A 94 5.38 3.29 3.19
N ALA A 95 6.63 3.05 3.56
CA ALA A 95 7.15 1.76 3.94
C ALA A 95 7.63 1.81 5.39
N ILE A 96 7.36 0.75 6.14
CA ILE A 96 7.79 0.59 7.53
C ILE A 96 8.43 -0.77 7.73
N ASP A 97 9.31 -0.87 8.71
CA ASP A 97 9.83 -2.13 9.23
C ASP A 97 9.03 -2.53 10.48
N ALA A 98 8.16 -3.53 10.36
CA ALA A 98 7.28 -3.96 11.44
C ALA A 98 8.00 -4.69 12.58
N ASP A 99 9.25 -5.11 12.36
CA ASP A 99 10.11 -5.73 13.37
C ASP A 99 10.94 -4.68 14.16
N GLN A 100 10.85 -3.41 13.80
CA GLN A 100 11.51 -2.31 14.53
C GLN A 100 10.58 -1.69 15.57
N THR A 101 11.20 -0.95 16.51
CA THR A 101 10.42 -0.10 17.43
C THR A 101 9.76 1.04 16.65
N LEU A 102 8.45 1.01 16.58
CA LEU A 102 7.62 2.09 16.03
C LEU A 102 7.31 3.14 17.12
N PRO A 103 6.86 4.35 16.75
CA PRO A 103 6.27 5.29 17.70
C PRO A 103 5.17 4.63 18.55
N ALA A 104 5.03 5.03 19.82
CA ALA A 104 4.11 4.41 20.76
C ALA A 104 2.62 4.50 20.33
N ASP A 105 2.31 5.46 19.47
CA ASP A 105 1.01 5.75 18.87
C ASP A 105 0.88 5.20 17.44
N MET A 106 1.73 4.23 17.08
CA MET A 106 1.70 3.48 15.84
C MET A 106 1.75 1.97 16.12
N GLN A 107 0.94 1.20 15.40
CA GLN A 107 0.98 -0.26 15.38
C GLN A 107 0.94 -0.74 13.94
N ALA A 108 1.56 -1.87 13.66
CA ALA A 108 1.53 -2.46 12.34
C ALA A 108 1.57 -3.98 12.41
N GLY A 109 1.18 -4.61 11.31
CA GLY A 109 1.27 -6.06 11.21
C GLY A 109 0.89 -6.57 9.84
N LYS A 110 1.09 -7.88 9.66
CA LYS A 110 0.68 -8.64 8.48
C LYS A 110 -0.37 -9.67 8.86
N ILE A 111 -1.32 -9.88 7.97
CA ILE A 111 -2.34 -10.93 8.11
C ILE A 111 -2.54 -11.62 6.76
N THR A 112 -2.53 -12.95 6.75
CA THR A 112 -2.92 -13.73 5.58
C THR A 112 -4.44 -13.81 5.54
N LEU A 113 -5.04 -13.25 4.48
CA LEU A 113 -6.49 -13.23 4.30
C LEU A 113 -6.90 -14.22 3.22
N THR A 114 -8.00 -14.91 3.48
CA THR A 114 -8.69 -15.75 2.50
C THR A 114 -9.80 -14.97 1.82
N GLY A 115 -10.05 -15.25 0.54
CA GLY A 115 -11.13 -14.61 -0.21
C GLY A 115 -12.50 -14.77 0.45
N GLY A 116 -13.34 -13.75 0.31
CA GLY A 116 -14.74 -13.77 0.77
C GLY A 116 -14.95 -13.66 2.29
N SER A 117 -13.87 -13.56 3.10
CA SER A 117 -13.96 -13.63 4.57
C SER A 117 -13.48 -12.34 5.26
N TRP A 118 -14.22 -11.92 6.29
CA TRP A 118 -13.83 -10.83 7.19
C TRP A 118 -13.03 -11.37 8.39
N ASN A 119 -11.91 -10.73 8.69
CA ASN A 119 -11.04 -11.08 9.81
C ASN A 119 -10.91 -9.90 10.77
N ASN A 120 -10.79 -10.17 12.07
CA ASN A 120 -10.61 -9.13 13.10
C ASN A 120 -9.11 -8.86 13.33
N VAL A 121 -8.74 -7.59 13.37
CA VAL A 121 -7.46 -7.11 13.87
C VAL A 121 -7.73 -6.37 15.18
N VAL A 122 -7.03 -6.74 16.25
CA VAL A 122 -7.16 -6.15 17.59
C VAL A 122 -5.89 -5.38 17.90
N PHE A 123 -6.05 -4.13 18.33
CA PHE A 123 -4.94 -3.28 18.77
C PHE A 123 -4.50 -3.68 20.18
N SER A 124 -3.18 -3.70 20.40
CA SER A 124 -2.60 -4.01 21.70
C SER A 124 -1.37 -3.15 21.97
N PRO A 125 -1.45 -2.17 22.88
CA PRO A 125 -2.65 -1.73 23.61
C PRO A 125 -3.72 -1.13 22.68
N SER A 126 -4.95 -0.95 23.17
CA SER A 126 -5.95 -0.16 22.44
C SER A 126 -5.51 1.31 22.33
N PHE A 127 -5.96 1.98 21.28
CA PHE A 127 -5.78 3.43 21.15
C PHE A 127 -6.72 4.17 22.12
N SER A 128 -6.42 5.43 22.41
CA SER A 128 -7.34 6.29 23.19
C SER A 128 -8.51 6.81 22.34
N GLU A 129 -8.31 6.90 21.03
CA GLU A 129 -9.27 7.39 20.03
C GLU A 129 -9.16 6.56 18.76
N GLU A 130 -10.17 6.61 17.89
CA GLU A 130 -10.16 5.90 16.61
C GLU A 130 -8.96 6.35 15.71
N PRO A 131 -7.99 5.45 15.42
CA PRO A 131 -6.79 5.78 14.65
C PRO A 131 -7.08 5.92 13.15
N VAL A 132 -6.07 6.34 12.38
CA VAL A 132 -6.00 6.14 10.92
C VAL A 132 -5.49 4.73 10.66
N VAL A 133 -6.14 3.99 9.77
CA VAL A 133 -5.64 2.68 9.30
C VAL A 133 -5.37 2.76 7.81
N LEU A 134 -4.15 2.40 7.43
CA LEU A 134 -3.70 2.19 6.06
C LEU A 134 -3.46 0.70 5.87
N ALA A 135 -3.88 0.13 4.75
CA ALA A 135 -3.62 -1.27 4.45
C ALA A 135 -3.43 -1.49 2.95
N SER A 136 -2.59 -2.45 2.61
CA SER A 136 -2.30 -2.81 1.23
C SER A 136 -1.93 -4.28 1.11
N VAL A 137 -2.26 -4.89 -0.03
CA VAL A 137 -1.86 -6.26 -0.34
C VAL A 137 -0.35 -6.28 -0.58
N GLN A 138 0.36 -7.17 0.11
CA GLN A 138 1.83 -7.28 0.11
C GLN A 138 2.35 -8.38 -0.83
N THR A 139 1.44 -9.16 -1.41
CA THR A 139 1.74 -10.28 -2.30
C THR A 139 0.95 -10.17 -3.60
N ARG A 140 1.47 -10.81 -4.65
CA ARG A 140 0.78 -11.01 -5.93
C ARG A 140 0.81 -12.50 -6.26
N ASN A 141 -0.05 -13.27 -5.58
CA ASN A 141 -0.08 -14.73 -5.73
C ASN A 141 -0.69 -15.23 -7.06
N ASN A 142 -1.39 -14.35 -7.77
CA ASN A 142 -1.91 -14.56 -9.13
C ASN A 142 -2.02 -13.19 -9.84
N ASP A 143 -2.51 -13.17 -11.08
CA ASP A 143 -2.71 -11.95 -11.86
C ASP A 143 -4.05 -11.25 -11.58
N GLU A 144 -4.79 -11.65 -10.54
CA GLU A 144 -6.04 -10.99 -10.17
C GLU A 144 -5.75 -9.70 -9.38
N ILE A 145 -6.46 -8.64 -9.75
CA ILE A 145 -6.38 -7.38 -9.01
C ILE A 145 -7.28 -7.46 -7.78
N VAL A 146 -6.64 -7.38 -6.62
CA VAL A 146 -7.27 -7.46 -5.31
C VAL A 146 -7.20 -6.14 -4.56
N VAL A 147 -8.30 -5.77 -3.91
CA VAL A 147 -8.38 -4.59 -3.05
C VAL A 147 -8.65 -4.97 -1.60
N VAL A 148 -8.10 -4.17 -0.68
CA VAL A 148 -8.34 -4.32 0.76
C VAL A 148 -9.62 -3.57 1.14
N ARG A 149 -10.45 -4.19 1.98
CA ARG A 149 -11.63 -3.57 2.58
C ARG A 149 -11.49 -3.53 4.08
N ILE A 150 -11.81 -2.38 4.67
CA ILE A 150 -11.82 -2.17 6.12
C ILE A 150 -13.22 -1.74 6.54
N LYS A 151 -13.70 -2.25 7.68
CA LYS A 151 -14.94 -1.80 8.32
C LYS A 151 -14.84 -1.91 9.84
N GLU A 152 -15.81 -1.32 10.54
CA GLU A 152 -15.95 -1.43 12.01
C GLU A 152 -14.64 -1.05 12.73
N LEU A 153 -13.97 0.01 12.25
CA LEU A 153 -12.76 0.56 12.87
C LEU A 153 -13.16 1.40 14.09
N ASP A 154 -12.61 1.06 15.24
CA ASP A 154 -12.70 1.83 16.48
C ASP A 154 -11.33 1.89 17.19
N ALA A 155 -11.30 2.30 18.45
CA ALA A 155 -10.06 2.39 19.24
C ALA A 155 -9.47 1.02 19.63
N ASN A 156 -10.25 -0.07 19.54
CA ASN A 156 -9.87 -1.43 19.92
C ASN A 156 -9.42 -2.27 18.72
N GLY A 157 -9.89 -1.96 17.52
CA GLY A 157 -9.54 -2.76 16.35
C GLY A 157 -10.33 -2.40 15.10
N PHE A 158 -10.26 -3.29 14.11
CA PHE A 158 -11.03 -3.20 12.87
C PHE A 158 -11.24 -4.57 12.24
N LYS A 159 -12.17 -4.64 11.27
CA LYS A 159 -12.34 -5.79 10.39
C LYS A 159 -11.70 -5.54 9.04
N ILE A 160 -11.01 -6.55 8.51
CA ILE A 160 -10.30 -6.50 7.23
C ILE A 160 -10.66 -7.69 6.34
N ALA A 161 -10.76 -7.45 5.03
CA ALA A 161 -10.99 -8.47 4.00
C ALA A 161 -10.26 -8.10 2.69
N ILE A 162 -10.14 -9.06 1.78
CA ILE A 162 -9.72 -8.83 0.38
C ILE A 162 -10.88 -9.14 -0.58
N GLN A 163 -10.93 -8.42 -1.69
CA GLN A 163 -11.91 -8.63 -2.75
C GLN A 163 -11.28 -8.45 -4.13
N ASN A 164 -11.65 -9.28 -5.10
CA ASN A 164 -11.30 -9.07 -6.51
C ASN A 164 -12.06 -7.87 -7.10
N LEU A 165 -11.42 -7.16 -8.04
CA LEU A 165 -12.12 -6.20 -8.90
C LEU A 165 -13.02 -6.88 -9.94
N ALA A 166 -12.71 -8.13 -10.30
CA ALA A 166 -13.54 -9.00 -11.14
C ALA A 166 -14.45 -9.91 -10.28
N PRO A 167 -15.50 -10.53 -10.85
CA PRO A 167 -16.32 -11.52 -10.14
C PRO A 167 -15.49 -12.71 -9.64
N GLY A 168 -15.82 -13.19 -8.44
CA GLY A 168 -15.16 -14.33 -7.80
C GLY A 168 -14.41 -13.95 -6.52
N ASP A 169 -14.10 -14.95 -5.71
CA ASP A 169 -13.30 -14.76 -4.50
C ASP A 169 -11.82 -14.79 -4.85
N PRO A 170 -11.01 -13.86 -4.30
CA PRO A 170 -9.58 -13.87 -4.53
C PRO A 170 -8.92 -15.08 -3.88
N VAL A 171 -7.80 -15.51 -4.45
CA VAL A 171 -6.85 -16.39 -3.76
C VAL A 171 -6.33 -15.72 -2.49
N ASN A 172 -5.79 -16.51 -1.57
CA ASN A 172 -5.24 -15.98 -0.32
C ASN A 172 -4.10 -15.00 -0.62
N GLN A 173 -4.05 -13.90 0.12
CA GLN A 173 -2.98 -12.89 0.00
C GLN A 173 -2.53 -12.42 1.39
N VAL A 174 -1.27 -12.01 1.50
CA VAL A 174 -0.79 -11.30 2.69
C VAL A 174 -1.18 -9.84 2.59
N VAL A 175 -1.80 -9.29 3.62
CA VAL A 175 -2.12 -7.87 3.73
C VAL A 175 -1.37 -7.28 4.89
N GLY A 176 -0.66 -6.19 4.62
CA GLY A 176 0.04 -5.38 5.61
C GLY A 176 -0.86 -4.21 6.01
N TRP A 177 -0.88 -3.88 7.29
CA TRP A 177 -1.64 -2.76 7.83
C TRP A 177 -0.77 -1.91 8.77
N VAL A 178 -1.10 -0.62 8.81
CA VAL A 178 -0.52 0.37 9.72
C VAL A 178 -1.66 1.14 10.35
N ALA A 179 -1.72 1.14 11.69
CA ALA A 179 -2.63 1.94 12.49
C ALA A 179 -1.83 3.03 13.21
N ILE A 180 -2.30 4.27 13.15
CA ILE A 180 -1.57 5.41 13.68
C ILE A 180 -2.53 6.48 14.20
N THR A 181 -2.21 7.12 15.33
CA THR A 181 -3.00 8.24 15.84
C THR A 181 -2.99 9.41 14.84
N LYS A 182 -4.10 10.14 14.72
CA LYS A 182 -4.19 11.30 13.82
C LYS A 182 -3.24 12.42 14.27
N GLY A 183 -2.65 13.12 13.32
CA GLY A 183 -1.81 14.28 13.58
C GLY A 183 -0.47 14.25 12.85
N PRO A 184 0.42 15.21 13.17
CA PRO A 184 1.74 15.32 12.57
C PRO A 184 2.75 14.36 13.21
N TYR A 185 3.64 13.82 12.38
CA TYR A 185 4.78 12.99 12.78
C TYR A 185 6.04 13.47 12.06
N ASP A 186 7.19 13.22 12.69
CA ASP A 186 8.49 13.50 12.09
C ASP A 186 9.30 12.19 11.97
N PHE A 187 9.50 11.75 10.72
CA PHE A 187 10.33 10.60 10.38
C PHE A 187 11.61 11.04 9.64
N GLY A 188 12.17 12.19 10.00
CA GLY A 188 13.20 12.92 9.24
C GLY A 188 12.60 13.96 8.27
N SER A 189 11.28 14.05 8.22
CA SER A 189 10.51 15.15 7.66
C SER A 189 9.06 15.04 8.14
N GLN A 190 8.34 16.17 8.15
CA GLN A 190 6.96 16.21 8.62
C GLN A 190 6.00 15.49 7.66
N VAL A 191 5.22 14.58 8.22
CA VAL A 191 4.09 13.92 7.56
C VAL A 191 2.85 14.04 8.46
N GLU A 192 1.66 14.07 7.88
CA GLU A 192 0.41 14.17 8.63
C GLU A 192 -0.53 13.02 8.27
N PHE A 193 -1.11 12.39 9.30
CA PHE A 193 -2.10 11.34 9.13
C PHE A 193 -3.46 11.84 9.58
N GLY A 194 -4.45 11.70 8.69
CA GLY A 194 -5.82 12.11 8.93
C GLY A 194 -6.82 11.24 8.17
N LYS A 195 -8.11 11.55 8.35
CA LYS A 195 -9.20 10.95 7.57
C LYS A 195 -9.85 12.03 6.72
N THR A 196 -10.00 11.77 5.43
CA THR A 196 -10.73 12.65 4.52
C THR A 196 -12.19 12.19 4.42
N GLY A 197 -13.09 12.89 5.11
CA GLY A 197 -14.55 12.74 5.00
C GLY A 197 -15.18 11.57 5.79
N LYS A 198 -16.43 11.79 6.25
CA LYS A 198 -17.39 10.73 6.62
C LYS A 198 -18.28 10.53 5.40
N HIS A 199 -18.44 9.30 4.92
CA HIS A 199 -19.54 9.01 4.01
C HIS A 199 -20.83 9.19 4.84
N ILE A 200 -21.62 10.22 4.51
CA ILE A 200 -22.96 10.45 5.06
C ILE A 200 -23.97 9.60 4.29
#